data_AF-A0A6I7PIB9-F1
#
_entry.id   AF-A0A6I7PIB9-F1
#
_cell.length_a   1.000
_cell.length_b   1.000
_cell.length_c   1.000
_cell.angle_alpha   90.00
_cell.angle_beta   90.00
_cell.angle_gamma   90.00
#
_symmetry.space_group_name_H-M   'P 1'
#
loop_
_entity.id
_entity.type
_entity.pdbx_description
1 polymer ?
#
loop_
_entity_poly.entity_id
_entity_poly.type
_entity_poly.pdbx_seq_one_letter_code
_entity_poly.pdbx_strand_id
1 'polypeptide(L)'
;FGKAIWEITGKGKDVDMVFEHPGESTFPVSAYVAKRGGMVVICAGTTGYNLTFDARFMWYRQKRLQGSHFANLKQAMAANQFVLNRQLDPCMSEVFAWNDIPRAHQKMLKNEHKPGNMAVLIQAKRPGMRTLEEALED
;
A
#
# COMPACT_ATOMS: atom_id res chain seq x y z
N PHE A 1 -9.94 -19.45 -1.32
CA PHE A 1 -9.01 -18.53 -0.61
C PHE A 1 -8.07 -19.26 0.34
N GLY A 2 -8.53 -19.89 1.43
CA GLY A 2 -7.63 -20.53 2.42
C GLY A 2 -6.65 -21.59 1.85
N LYS A 3 -7.12 -22.47 0.95
CA LYS A 3 -6.24 -23.47 0.31
C LYS A 3 -5.06 -22.84 -0.46
N ALA A 4 -5.32 -21.78 -1.22
CA ALA A 4 -4.28 -21.09 -2.00
C ALA A 4 -3.24 -20.42 -1.10
N ILE A 5 -3.65 -19.89 0.06
CA ILE A 5 -2.72 -19.38 1.08
C ILE A 5 -1.84 -20.53 1.60
N TRP A 6 -2.47 -21.65 1.95
CA TRP A 6 -1.79 -22.83 2.50
C TRP A 6 -0.87 -23.54 1.52
N GLU A 7 -1.05 -23.39 0.22
CA GLU A 7 -0.10 -23.86 -0.80
C GLU A 7 1.27 -23.18 -0.65
N ILE A 8 1.31 -21.96 -0.09
CA ILE A 8 2.52 -21.18 0.17
C ILE A 8 2.97 -21.31 1.63
N THR A 9 2.04 -21.17 2.58
CA THR A 9 2.37 -21.11 4.01
C THR A 9 2.49 -22.48 4.67
N GLY A 10 1.93 -23.53 4.04
CA GLY A 10 1.76 -24.87 4.58
C GLY A 10 0.33 -25.13 5.09
N LYS A 11 -0.15 -26.37 4.95
CA LYS A 11 -1.53 -26.75 5.31
C LYS A 11 -1.89 -26.35 6.74
N GLY A 12 -3.00 -25.61 6.90
CA GLY A 12 -3.52 -25.16 8.19
C GLY A 12 -2.82 -23.93 8.77
N LYS A 13 -1.87 -23.32 8.06
CA LYS A 13 -1.19 -22.09 8.49
C LYS A 13 -1.85 -20.86 7.90
N ASP A 14 -2.86 -20.35 8.60
CA ASP A 14 -3.49 -19.07 8.31
C ASP A 14 -2.52 -17.89 8.55
N VAL A 15 -2.77 -16.75 7.90
CA VAL A 15 -1.90 -15.57 8.00
C VAL A 15 -2.05 -14.84 9.34
N ASP A 16 -0.94 -14.32 9.87
CA ASP A 16 -0.92 -13.50 11.08
C ASP A 16 -1.66 -12.18 10.91
N MET A 17 -1.52 -11.57 9.73
CA MET A 17 -2.08 -10.27 9.39
C MET A 17 -2.57 -10.25 7.95
N VAL A 18 -3.68 -9.55 7.71
CA VAL A 18 -4.12 -9.15 6.37
C VAL A 18 -3.93 -7.64 6.24
N PHE A 19 -3.22 -7.22 5.19
CA PHE A 19 -3.09 -5.82 4.79
C PHE A 19 -4.23 -5.46 3.83
N GLU A 20 -5.21 -4.73 4.33
CA GLU A 20 -6.45 -4.38 3.63
C GLU A 20 -6.43 -2.93 3.13
N HIS A 21 -7.00 -2.72 1.95
CA HIS A 21 -7.19 -1.42 1.33
C HIS A 21 -8.29 -1.42 0.24
N PRO A 22 -8.65 -2.54 -0.43
CA PRO A 22 -9.79 -2.53 -1.35
C PRO A 22 -11.13 -2.32 -0.64
N GLY A 23 -11.33 -2.83 0.59
CA GLY A 23 -12.54 -2.56 1.36
C GLY A 23 -13.74 -3.45 1.00
N GLU A 24 -14.86 -2.85 0.62
CA GLU A 24 -16.19 -3.50 0.50
C GLU A 24 -16.17 -4.89 -0.16
N SER A 25 -15.49 -5.06 -1.30
CA SER A 25 -15.50 -6.33 -2.02
C SER A 25 -14.62 -7.44 -1.42
N THR A 26 -13.66 -7.12 -0.55
CA THR A 26 -12.65 -8.07 -0.04
C THR A 26 -12.72 -8.28 1.47
N PHE A 27 -13.25 -7.32 2.21
CA PHE A 27 -13.28 -7.35 3.68
C PHE A 27 -13.91 -8.61 4.29
N PRO A 28 -15.03 -9.18 3.75
CA PRO A 28 -15.58 -10.43 4.27
C PRO A 28 -14.58 -11.59 4.24
N VAL A 29 -13.80 -11.70 3.16
CA VAL A 29 -12.78 -12.76 2.99
C VAL A 29 -11.57 -12.48 3.86
N SER A 30 -11.10 -11.24 3.91
CA SER A 30 -9.98 -10.80 4.74
C SER A 30 -10.20 -11.11 6.23
N ALA A 31 -11.40 -10.79 6.73
CA ALA A 31 -11.81 -11.13 8.09
C ALA A 31 -11.91 -12.64 8.34
N TYR A 32 -12.22 -13.44 7.31
CA TYR A 32 -12.30 -14.90 7.41
C TYR A 32 -10.92 -15.58 7.47
N VAL A 33 -9.98 -15.20 6.59
CA VAL A 33 -8.70 -15.91 6.38
C VAL A 33 -7.61 -15.59 7.40
N ALA A 34 -7.69 -14.46 8.12
CA ALA A 34 -6.76 -14.16 9.20
C ALA A 34 -6.82 -15.24 10.30
N LYS A 35 -5.68 -15.57 10.92
CA LYS A 35 -5.61 -16.60 11.96
C LYS A 35 -6.41 -16.24 13.22
N ARG A 36 -6.54 -17.19 14.15
CA ARG A 36 -7.02 -16.91 15.52
C ARG A 36 -6.04 -15.97 16.22
N GLY A 37 -6.53 -14.87 16.81
CA GLY A 37 -5.70 -13.81 17.38
C GLY A 37 -5.01 -12.92 16.34
N GLY A 38 -5.28 -13.10 15.05
CA GLY A 38 -4.68 -12.30 13.98
C GLY A 38 -5.32 -10.91 13.84
N MET A 39 -4.73 -10.07 12.98
CA MET A 39 -5.21 -8.72 12.71
C MET A 39 -5.56 -8.51 11.24
N VAL A 40 -6.66 -7.83 10.97
CA VAL A 40 -6.90 -7.19 9.66
C VAL A 40 -6.69 -5.69 9.86
N VAL A 41 -5.67 -5.14 9.21
CA VAL A 41 -5.38 -3.70 9.24
C VAL A 41 -5.86 -3.05 7.95
N ILE A 42 -6.56 -1.93 8.03
CA ILE A 42 -7.16 -1.26 6.87
C ILE A 42 -6.85 0.23 6.85
N CYS A 43 -6.49 0.77 5.67
CA CYS A 43 -6.25 2.20 5.48
C CYS A 43 -7.09 2.86 4.37
N ALA A 44 -7.84 2.08 3.59
CA ALA A 44 -8.67 2.58 2.49
C ALA A 44 -9.84 1.62 2.20
N GLY A 45 -10.70 2.02 1.25
CA GLY A 45 -11.81 1.22 0.73
C GLY A 45 -12.05 1.51 -0.75
N THR A 46 -11.08 1.16 -1.61
CA THR A 46 -11.11 1.47 -3.07
C THR A 46 -12.39 0.99 -3.77
N THR A 47 -12.99 -0.10 -3.30
CA THR A 47 -14.21 -0.71 -3.87
C THR A 47 -15.49 -0.32 -3.13
N GLY A 48 -15.40 0.46 -2.05
CA GLY A 48 -16.52 0.87 -1.21
C GLY A 48 -16.16 0.87 0.28
N TYR A 49 -16.98 1.59 1.06
CA TYR A 49 -16.78 1.79 2.50
C TYR A 49 -17.77 1.01 3.38
N ASN A 50 -18.78 0.32 2.80
CA ASN A 50 -19.74 -0.46 3.57
C ASN A 50 -19.16 -1.85 3.88
N LEU A 51 -18.29 -1.91 4.88
CA LEU A 51 -17.61 -3.14 5.25
C LEU A 51 -18.58 -4.12 5.88
N THR A 52 -18.63 -5.34 5.34
CA THR A 52 -19.37 -6.46 5.93
C THR A 52 -18.39 -7.57 6.32
N PHE A 53 -18.69 -8.28 7.39
CA PHE A 53 -17.99 -9.49 7.77
C PHE A 53 -18.88 -10.35 8.68
N ASP A 54 -18.57 -11.62 8.77
CA ASP A 54 -19.25 -12.54 9.67
C ASP A 54 -18.68 -12.42 11.09
N ALA A 55 -19.48 -11.82 11.97
CA ALA A 55 -19.11 -11.55 13.36
C ALA A 55 -18.65 -12.80 14.13
N ARG A 56 -19.16 -13.98 13.77
CA ARG A 56 -18.79 -15.25 14.41
C ARG A 56 -17.28 -15.43 14.35
N PHE A 57 -16.69 -15.38 13.15
CA PHE A 57 -15.26 -15.59 12.94
C PHE A 57 -14.39 -14.54 13.64
N MET A 58 -14.92 -13.34 13.86
CA MET A 58 -14.22 -12.30 14.61
C MET A 58 -14.18 -12.65 16.10
N TRP A 59 -15.32 -12.89 16.75
CA TRP A 59 -15.33 -13.07 18.22
C TRP A 59 -14.77 -14.44 18.65
N TYR A 60 -15.14 -15.56 18.00
CA TYR A 60 -14.73 -16.88 18.49
C TYR A 60 -13.27 -17.20 18.14
N ARG A 61 -12.71 -16.53 17.13
CA ARG A 61 -11.27 -16.56 16.83
C ARG A 61 -10.54 -15.32 17.37
N GLN A 62 -11.20 -14.48 18.15
CA GLN A 62 -10.65 -13.30 18.82
C GLN A 62 -9.72 -12.46 17.93
N LYS A 63 -10.22 -12.07 16.75
CA LYS A 63 -9.44 -11.32 15.77
C LYS A 63 -9.54 -9.82 16.02
N ARG A 64 -8.50 -9.06 15.68
CA ARG A 64 -8.50 -7.59 15.73
C ARG A 64 -8.80 -7.01 14.34
N LEU A 65 -9.76 -6.08 14.28
CA LEU A 65 -9.96 -5.22 13.11
C LEU A 65 -9.42 -3.84 13.46
N GLN A 66 -8.41 -3.37 12.73
CA GLN A 66 -7.66 -2.16 13.07
C GLN A 66 -7.69 -1.14 11.93
N GLY A 67 -8.32 0.00 12.17
CA GLY A 67 -8.15 1.17 11.30
C GLY A 67 -6.74 1.75 11.42
N SER A 68 -6.19 2.19 10.31
CA SER A 68 -4.93 2.92 10.24
C SER A 68 -5.07 4.10 9.27
N HIS A 69 -4.42 5.21 9.57
CA HIS A 69 -4.46 6.38 8.71
C HIS A 69 -3.10 7.06 8.69
N PHE A 70 -2.46 6.99 7.52
CA PHE A 70 -1.13 7.55 7.28
C PHE A 70 -0.11 7.14 8.36
N ALA A 71 0.79 8.05 8.73
CA ALA A 71 1.82 7.86 9.74
C ALA A 71 2.15 9.20 10.42
N ASN A 72 2.58 9.15 11.68
CA ASN A 72 3.20 10.29 12.33
C ASN A 72 4.69 10.43 11.93
N LEU A 73 5.31 11.55 12.29
CA LEU A 73 6.71 11.84 11.94
C LEU A 73 7.68 10.73 12.38
N LYS A 74 7.53 10.21 13.61
CA LYS A 74 8.38 9.14 14.13
C LYS A 74 8.31 7.88 13.27
N GLN A 75 7.10 7.49 12.85
CA GLN A 75 6.86 6.34 11.97
C GLN A 75 7.42 6.58 10.56
N ALA A 76 7.19 7.76 9.99
CA ALA A 76 7.71 8.13 8.67
C ALA A 76 9.25 8.14 8.64
N MET A 77 9.89 8.68 9.69
CA MET A 77 11.35 8.64 9.83
C MET A 77 11.89 7.22 9.94
N ALA A 78 11.22 6.35 10.70
CA ALA A 78 11.61 4.94 10.80
C ALA A 78 11.49 4.24 9.44
N ALA A 79 10.44 4.49 8.67
CA ALA A 79 10.29 3.97 7.31
C ALA A 79 11.39 4.51 6.37
N ASN A 80 11.69 5.81 6.43
CA ASN A 80 12.74 6.44 5.64
C ASN A 80 14.12 5.82 5.92
N GLN A 81 14.38 5.37 7.15
CA GLN A 81 15.63 4.70 7.48
C GLN A 81 15.85 3.42 6.67
N PHE A 82 14.79 2.65 6.35
CA PHE A 82 14.91 1.48 5.49
C PHE A 82 15.30 1.85 4.06
N VAL A 83 14.81 2.98 3.54
CA VAL A 83 15.19 3.50 2.23
C VAL A 83 16.67 3.92 2.24
N LEU A 84 17.10 4.68 3.24
CA LEU A 84 18.50 5.11 3.41
C LEU A 84 19.45 3.91 3.53
N ASN A 85 19.03 2.87 4.26
CA ASN A 85 19.79 1.63 4.43
C ASN A 85 19.71 0.69 3.21
N ARG A 86 19.04 1.10 2.12
CA ARG A 86 18.81 0.29 0.90
C ARG A 86 18.11 -1.04 1.15
N GLN A 87 17.27 -1.10 2.19
CA GLN A 87 16.44 -2.26 2.51
C GLN A 87 15.04 -2.16 1.87
N LEU A 88 14.66 -0.96 1.42
CA LEU A 88 13.41 -0.68 0.73
C LEU A 88 13.69 0.13 -0.53
N ASP A 89 13.19 -0.34 -1.68
CA ASP A 89 13.25 0.37 -2.96
C ASP A 89 12.03 1.30 -3.11
N PRO A 90 12.19 2.55 -3.58
CA PRO A 90 11.06 3.46 -3.81
C PRO A 90 10.05 3.00 -4.87
N CYS A 91 10.39 2.00 -5.70
CA CYS A 91 9.53 1.42 -6.74
C CYS A 91 8.93 2.49 -7.67
N MET A 92 9.72 3.48 -8.10
CA MET A 92 9.25 4.55 -8.98
C MET A 92 8.98 3.99 -10.39
N SER A 93 7.76 4.18 -10.89
CA SER A 93 7.31 3.58 -12.15
C SER A 93 7.49 4.48 -13.35
N GLU A 94 7.10 5.76 -13.23
CA GLU A 94 7.11 6.75 -14.31
C GLU A 94 7.39 8.15 -13.77
N VAL A 95 8.07 8.99 -14.55
CA VAL A 95 8.37 10.40 -14.23
C VAL A 95 7.74 11.30 -15.29
N PHE A 96 7.02 12.34 -14.86
CA PHE A 96 6.34 13.30 -15.73
C PHE A 96 6.96 14.69 -15.62
N ALA A 97 6.94 15.46 -16.71
CA ALA A 97 7.36 16.85 -16.70
C ALA A 97 6.34 17.75 -15.97
N TRP A 98 6.75 18.98 -15.62
CA TRP A 98 5.89 19.97 -14.97
C TRP A 98 4.54 20.18 -15.68
N ASN A 99 4.58 20.35 -17.00
CA ASN A 99 3.38 20.57 -17.82
C ASN A 99 2.48 19.32 -17.92
N ASP A 100 2.98 18.14 -17.56
CA ASP A 100 2.27 16.87 -17.64
C ASP A 100 1.60 16.47 -16.31
N ILE A 101 1.73 17.28 -15.24
CA ILE A 101 1.10 16.99 -13.94
C ILE A 101 -0.40 16.65 -14.08
N PRO A 102 -1.23 17.43 -14.81
CA PRO A 102 -2.64 17.09 -14.98
C PRO A 102 -2.85 15.71 -15.64
N ARG A 103 -2.02 15.37 -16.63
CA ARG A 103 -2.07 14.07 -17.32
C ARG A 103 -1.69 12.92 -16.38
N ALA A 104 -0.69 13.10 -15.53
CA ALA A 104 -0.29 12.11 -14.53
C ALA A 104 -1.44 11.78 -13.57
N HIS A 105 -2.13 12.80 -13.06
CA HIS A 105 -3.32 12.62 -12.21
C HIS A 105 -4.46 11.92 -12.95
N GLN A 106 -4.73 12.29 -14.20
CA GLN A 106 -5.78 11.66 -15.01
C GLN A 106 -5.50 10.17 -15.29
N LYS A 107 -4.22 9.81 -15.50
CA LYS A 107 -3.77 8.43 -15.67
C LYS A 107 -3.99 7.59 -14.40
N MET A 108 -3.73 8.18 -13.22
CA MET A 108 -4.02 7.55 -11.93
C MET A 108 -5.52 7.30 -11.76
N LEU A 109 -6.35 8.32 -12.03
CA LEU A 109 -7.81 8.23 -11.89
C LEU A 109 -8.42 7.09 -12.72
N LYS A 110 -7.89 6.86 -13.92
CA LYS A 110 -8.34 5.79 -14.83
C LYS A 110 -7.71 4.43 -14.55
N ASN A 111 -6.82 4.32 -13.55
CA ASN A 111 -6.01 3.12 -13.28
C ASN A 111 -5.16 2.66 -14.49
N GLU A 112 -4.67 3.60 -15.32
CA GLU A 112 -3.86 3.32 -16.52
C GLU A 112 -2.34 3.41 -16.25
N HIS A 113 -1.94 3.70 -15.02
CA HIS A 113 -0.55 3.85 -14.61
C HIS A 113 0.14 2.49 -14.45
N LYS A 114 1.46 2.45 -14.66
CA LYS A 114 2.25 1.24 -14.40
C LYS A 114 2.30 0.95 -12.89
N PRO A 115 2.43 -0.32 -12.47
CA PRO A 115 2.65 -0.67 -11.07
C PRO A 115 3.84 0.09 -10.47
N GLY A 116 3.65 0.65 -9.26
CA GLY A 116 4.66 1.45 -8.56
C GLY A 116 4.20 2.89 -8.33
N ASN A 117 5.15 3.76 -8.01
CA ASN A 117 4.89 5.17 -7.66
C ASN A 117 5.24 6.10 -8.84
N MET A 118 4.29 6.93 -9.28
CA MET A 118 4.58 7.99 -10.26
C MET A 118 5.21 9.21 -9.57
N ALA A 119 6.08 9.91 -10.28
CA ALA A 119 6.71 11.14 -9.81
C ALA A 119 6.62 12.27 -10.85
N VAL A 120 6.78 13.52 -10.41
CA VAL A 120 6.71 14.71 -11.26
C VAL A 120 7.94 15.58 -11.03
N LEU A 121 8.46 16.16 -12.11
CA LEU A 121 9.54 17.15 -12.04
C LEU A 121 8.98 18.53 -11.68
N ILE A 122 9.66 19.20 -10.74
CA ILE A 122 9.36 20.59 -10.35
C ILE A 122 10.46 21.51 -10.89
N GLN A 123 11.56 21.67 -10.15
CA GLN A 123 12.72 22.45 -10.58
C GLN A 123 13.83 21.59 -11.22
N ALA A 124 13.79 20.27 -11.05
CA ALA A 124 14.70 19.38 -11.75
C ALA A 124 14.37 19.37 -13.25
N LYS A 125 15.36 19.68 -14.10
CA LYS A 125 15.14 19.90 -15.54
C LYS A 125 14.97 18.61 -16.34
N ARG A 126 15.51 17.50 -15.82
CA ARG A 126 15.39 16.16 -16.43
C ARG A 126 15.43 15.05 -15.37
N PRO A 127 14.90 13.84 -15.65
CA PRO A 127 15.05 12.70 -14.77
C PRO A 127 16.53 12.35 -14.53
N GLY A 128 16.82 11.83 -13.33
CA GLY A 128 18.16 11.35 -12.96
C GLY A 128 19.09 12.39 -12.35
N MET A 129 18.64 13.64 -12.19
CA MET A 129 19.34 14.65 -11.37
C MET A 129 19.28 14.27 -9.88
N ARG A 130 20.41 14.42 -9.18
CA ARG A 130 20.61 13.96 -7.80
C ARG A 130 21.11 15.06 -6.86
N THR A 131 21.75 16.11 -7.39
CA THR A 131 22.28 17.21 -6.57
C THR A 131 21.73 18.56 -7.00
N LEU A 132 21.95 19.59 -6.16
CA LEU A 132 21.53 20.95 -6.47
C LEU A 132 22.36 21.54 -7.62
N GLU A 133 23.66 21.25 -7.64
CA GLU A 133 24.60 21.70 -8.67
C GLU A 133 24.15 21.23 -10.05
N GLU A 134 23.79 19.95 -10.19
CA GLU A 134 23.25 19.41 -11.44
C GLU A 134 22.00 20.15 -11.92
N ALA A 135 21.17 20.66 -11.01
CA ALA A 135 19.96 21.41 -11.36
C ALA A 135 20.24 22.89 -11.71
N LEU A 136 21.37 23.45 -11.25
CA LEU A 136 21.78 24.84 -11.48
C LEU A 136 22.61 25.01 -12.77
N GLU A 137 23.36 23.99 -13.20
CA GLU A 137 24.30 24.07 -14.32
C GLU A 137 23.68 23.91 -15.72
N ASP A 138 22.52 23.23 -15.83
CA ASP A 138 21.70 23.19 -17.06
C ASP A 138 20.91 24.50 -17.25
#